data_AF-A0A4Y9IHD9-F1
#
_entry.id   AF-A0A4Y9IHD9-F1
#
_cell.length_a   1.000
_cell.length_b   1.000
_cell.length_c   1.000
_cell.angle_alpha   90.00
_cell.angle_beta   90.00
_cell.angle_gamma   90.00
#
_symmetry.space_group_name_H-M   'P 1'
#
loop_
_entity.id
_entity.type
_entity.pdbx_description
1 polymer ?
#
loop_
_entity_poly.entity_id
_entity_poly.type
_entity_poly.pdbx_seq_one_letter_code
_entity_poly.pdbx_strand_id
1 'polypeptide(L)'
;PNTKQIAGLDVDYAKAIADKIGVKLDLRPTNPANRIPLLTSGKVDLVLANFTITEERAKQLDFSIPYFASGQQFLAKKGTLTAPEQLNGLRIGADKGTTNEIVLRRDFPKATVVAFDDTPFAFAALRN
;
A
#
# COMPACT_ATOMS: atom_id res chain seq x y z
N PRO A 1 -2.94 -3.17 -19.85
CA PRO A 1 -3.66 -4.47 -20.00
C PRO A 1 -4.97 -4.29 -20.78
N ASN A 2 -5.19 -5.12 -21.81
CA ASN A 2 -6.29 -4.94 -22.78
C ASN A 2 -7.68 -5.38 -22.28
N THR A 3 -7.78 -5.94 -21.06
CA THR A 3 -9.03 -6.53 -20.54
C THR A 3 -9.76 -5.65 -19.51
N LYS A 4 -9.18 -4.53 -19.05
CA LYS A 4 -9.68 -3.67 -17.94
C LYS A 4 -10.07 -4.43 -16.65
N GLN A 5 -9.68 -5.70 -16.51
CA GLN A 5 -9.94 -6.50 -15.32
C GLN A 5 -8.91 -6.19 -14.24
N ILE A 6 -9.36 -6.19 -12.98
CA ILE A 6 -8.48 -6.10 -11.81
C ILE A 6 -7.70 -7.41 -11.75
N ALA A 7 -6.37 -7.33 -11.69
CA ALA A 7 -5.48 -8.47 -11.71
C ALA A 7 -4.22 -8.20 -10.88
N GLY A 8 -3.49 -9.26 -10.54
CA GLY A 8 -2.27 -9.21 -9.74
C GLY A 8 -2.30 -10.23 -8.60
N LEU A 9 -1.20 -10.32 -7.87
CA LEU A 9 -1.00 -11.32 -6.81
C LEU A 9 -2.17 -11.37 -5.81
N ASP A 10 -2.59 -10.22 -5.31
CA ASP A 10 -3.68 -10.12 -4.33
C ASP A 10 -5.02 -10.62 -4.89
N VAL A 11 -5.29 -10.39 -6.17
CA VAL A 11 -6.49 -10.88 -6.86
C VAL A 11 -6.45 -12.39 -7.01
N ASP A 12 -5.27 -12.95 -7.33
CA ASP A 12 -5.08 -14.39 -7.46
C ASP A 12 -5.30 -15.10 -6.11
N TYR A 13 -4.81 -14.52 -5.01
CA TYR A 13 -5.11 -15.01 -3.65
C TYR A 13 -6.60 -14.89 -3.31
N ALA A 14 -7.24 -13.76 -3.62
CA ALA A 14 -8.66 -13.56 -3.34
C ALA A 14 -9.52 -14.61 -4.08
N LYS A 15 -9.17 -14.89 -5.33
CA LYS A 15 -9.80 -15.94 -6.14
C LYS A 15 -9.58 -17.31 -5.54
N ALA A 16 -8.34 -17.67 -5.18
CA ALA A 16 -8.04 -18.96 -4.58
C ALA A 16 -8.80 -19.19 -3.26
N ILE A 17 -8.93 -18.15 -2.42
CA ILE A 17 -9.70 -18.23 -1.18
C ILE A 17 -11.19 -18.43 -1.48
N ALA A 18 -11.77 -17.64 -2.37
CA ALA A 18 -13.18 -17.73 -2.75
C ALA A 18 -13.52 -19.11 -3.33
N ASP A 19 -12.68 -19.62 -4.23
CA ASP A 19 -12.82 -20.96 -4.83
C ASP A 19 -12.73 -22.05 -3.76
N LYS A 20 -11.80 -21.91 -2.79
CA LYS A 20 -11.59 -22.90 -1.72
C LYS A 20 -12.79 -23.00 -0.77
N ILE A 21 -13.47 -21.90 -0.48
CA ILE A 21 -14.63 -21.87 0.42
C ILE A 21 -15.98 -21.92 -0.31
N GLY A 22 -15.96 -21.98 -1.66
CA GLY A 22 -17.16 -22.16 -2.48
C GLY A 22 -18.06 -20.92 -2.56
N VAL A 23 -17.50 -19.71 -2.49
CA VAL A 23 -18.26 -18.45 -2.59
C VAL A 23 -17.93 -17.69 -3.86
N LYS A 24 -18.84 -16.78 -4.27
CA LYS A 24 -18.60 -15.88 -5.39
C LYS A 24 -17.69 -14.74 -4.95
N LEU A 25 -16.60 -14.52 -5.69
CA LEU A 25 -15.72 -13.36 -5.50
C LEU A 25 -16.37 -12.07 -6.03
N ASP A 26 -16.46 -11.04 -5.18
CA ASP A 26 -16.79 -9.65 -5.55
C ASP A 26 -15.60 -8.74 -5.23
N LEU A 27 -14.90 -8.26 -6.27
CA LEU A 27 -13.71 -7.43 -6.11
C LEU A 27 -14.10 -5.95 -5.99
N ARG A 28 -13.70 -5.33 -4.88
CA ARG A 28 -13.88 -3.89 -4.64
C ARG A 28 -12.53 -3.18 -4.67
N PRO A 29 -12.24 -2.36 -5.71
CA PRO A 29 -11.00 -1.60 -5.75
C PRO A 29 -10.97 -0.56 -4.62
N THR A 30 -9.80 -0.33 -4.05
CA THR A 30 -9.59 0.61 -2.93
C THR A 30 -8.19 1.21 -2.96
N ASN A 31 -7.96 2.24 -2.16
CA ASN A 31 -6.66 2.84 -1.92
C ASN A 31 -6.15 2.49 -0.50
N PRO A 32 -4.87 2.76 -0.16
CA PRO A 32 -4.32 2.35 1.13
C PRO A 32 -5.04 2.94 2.35
N ALA A 33 -5.41 4.22 2.30
CA ALA A 33 -6.09 4.90 3.39
C ALA A 33 -7.48 4.34 3.71
N ASN A 34 -8.17 3.77 2.71
CA ASN A 34 -9.54 3.28 2.87
C ASN A 34 -9.64 1.82 3.31
N ARG A 35 -8.53 1.07 3.40
CA ARG A 35 -8.54 -0.37 3.74
C ARG A 35 -9.20 -0.65 5.09
N ILE A 36 -8.78 0.05 6.15
CA ILE A 36 -9.33 -0.15 7.51
C ILE A 36 -10.81 0.28 7.57
N PRO A 37 -11.21 1.50 7.13
CA PRO A 37 -12.62 1.90 7.17
C PRO A 37 -13.55 0.98 6.39
N LEU A 38 -13.12 0.44 5.25
CA LEU A 38 -13.94 -0.49 4.47
C LEU A 38 -14.20 -1.79 5.23
N LEU A 39 -13.17 -2.33 5.88
CA LEU A 39 -13.28 -3.56 6.67
C LEU A 39 -14.14 -3.34 7.92
N THR A 40 -13.86 -2.30 8.69
CA THR A 40 -14.57 -2.03 9.96
C THR A 40 -16.02 -1.61 9.77
N SER A 41 -16.37 -1.05 8.61
CA SER A 41 -17.77 -0.75 8.25
C SER A 41 -18.53 -1.93 7.66
N GLY A 42 -17.89 -3.09 7.46
CA GLY A 42 -18.51 -4.28 6.84
C GLY A 42 -18.81 -4.12 5.35
N LYS A 43 -18.19 -3.14 4.67
CA LYS A 43 -18.34 -2.96 3.21
C LYS A 43 -17.54 -3.99 2.42
N VAL A 44 -16.54 -4.61 3.04
CA VAL A 44 -15.77 -5.74 2.51
C VAL A 44 -15.57 -6.76 3.63
N ASP A 45 -15.55 -8.04 3.28
CA ASP A 45 -15.31 -9.13 4.25
C ASP A 45 -13.81 -9.38 4.49
N LEU A 46 -12.98 -9.02 3.51
CA LEU A 46 -11.53 -9.26 3.52
C LEU A 46 -10.78 -8.15 2.79
N VAL A 47 -9.62 -7.77 3.33
CA VAL A 47 -8.67 -6.87 2.65
C VAL A 47 -7.48 -7.68 2.13
N LEU A 48 -7.47 -7.92 0.82
CA LEU A 48 -6.30 -8.39 0.06
C LEU A 48 -5.84 -7.27 -0.86
N ALA A 49 -5.05 -6.36 -0.32
CA ALA A 49 -4.56 -5.19 -1.03
C ALA A 49 -3.21 -4.77 -0.47
N ASN A 50 -2.16 -5.59 -0.62
CA ASN A 50 -0.79 -5.38 -0.14
C ASN A 50 -0.74 -4.62 1.20
N PHE A 51 -1.24 -5.27 2.25
CA PHE A 51 -1.51 -4.63 3.54
C PHE A 51 -0.56 -5.15 4.62
N THR A 52 0.46 -4.36 4.92
CA THR A 52 1.48 -4.71 5.92
C THR A 52 0.88 -4.84 7.32
N ILE A 53 1.19 -5.93 8.00
CA ILE A 53 0.85 -6.15 9.40
C ILE A 53 1.68 -5.19 10.26
N THR A 54 1.03 -4.46 11.16
CA THR A 54 1.68 -3.65 12.19
C THR A 54 0.96 -3.84 13.51
N GLU A 55 1.65 -3.65 14.63
CA GLU A 55 1.03 -3.76 15.96
C GLU A 55 -0.19 -2.85 16.11
N GLU A 56 -0.10 -1.61 15.63
CA GLU A 56 -1.20 -0.65 15.72
C GLU A 56 -2.43 -1.08 14.90
N ARG A 57 -2.22 -1.70 13.73
CA ARG A 57 -3.32 -2.26 12.93
C ARG A 57 -3.89 -3.50 13.61
N ALA A 58 -3.05 -4.34 14.19
CA ALA A 58 -3.46 -5.57 14.88
C ALA A 58 -4.27 -5.32 16.15
N LYS A 59 -4.19 -4.12 16.75
CA LYS A 59 -5.10 -3.71 17.83
C LYS A 59 -6.54 -3.50 17.36
N GLN A 60 -6.74 -3.24 16.07
CA GLN A 60 -8.04 -2.89 15.50
C GLN A 60 -8.61 -3.98 14.60
N LEU A 61 -7.73 -4.84 14.05
CA LEU A 61 -8.05 -5.82 13.02
C LEU A 61 -7.36 -7.15 13.29
N ASP A 62 -8.01 -8.24 12.90
CA ASP A 62 -7.38 -9.56 12.81
C ASP A 62 -6.64 -9.71 11.48
N PHE A 63 -5.49 -10.38 11.52
CA PHE A 63 -4.69 -10.71 10.34
C PHE A 63 -4.57 -12.22 10.15
N SER A 64 -4.55 -12.64 8.89
CA SER A 64 -4.19 -14.02 8.53
C SER A 64 -2.70 -14.27 8.74
N ILE A 65 -2.30 -15.52 8.45
CA ILE A 65 -0.89 -15.83 8.18
C ILE A 65 -0.42 -14.95 7.00
N PRO A 66 0.78 -14.33 7.06
CA PRO A 66 1.31 -13.54 5.96
C PRO A 66 1.46 -14.38 4.68
N TYR A 67 1.01 -13.87 3.54
CA TYR A 67 1.14 -14.54 2.24
C TYR A 67 2.26 -13.95 1.36
N PHE A 68 2.77 -12.78 1.70
CA PHE A 68 3.83 -12.08 0.97
C PHE A 68 4.62 -11.17 1.92
N ALA A 69 5.93 -11.08 1.71
CA ALA A 69 6.82 -10.19 2.44
C ALA A 69 7.55 -9.26 1.45
N SER A 70 7.61 -7.97 1.78
CA SER A 70 8.33 -6.97 0.99
C SER A 70 9.13 -6.03 1.89
N GLY A 71 10.25 -5.55 1.35
CA GLY A 71 11.04 -4.46 1.93
C GLY A 71 10.61 -3.10 1.37
N GLN A 72 10.94 -2.05 2.11
CA GLN A 72 10.73 -0.67 1.64
C GLN A 72 11.87 -0.25 0.73
N GLN A 73 11.54 0.43 -0.37
CA GLN A 73 12.53 0.95 -1.32
C GLN A 73 12.13 2.35 -1.79
N PHE A 74 13.14 3.13 -2.16
CA PHE A 74 12.95 4.44 -2.79
C PHE A 74 13.11 4.31 -4.30
N LEU A 75 12.26 5.01 -5.03
CA LEU A 75 12.43 5.26 -6.45
C LEU A 75 12.78 6.73 -6.66
N ALA A 76 13.88 6.98 -7.36
CA ALA A 76 14.35 8.34 -7.66
C ALA A 76 14.94 8.40 -9.07
N LYS A 77 15.05 9.62 -9.64
CA LYS A 77 15.79 9.83 -10.89
C LYS A 77 17.27 9.45 -10.65
N LYS A 78 17.92 8.85 -11.64
CA LYS A 78 19.32 8.43 -11.53
C LYS A 78 20.21 9.61 -11.09
N GLY A 79 21.07 9.38 -10.10
CA GLY A 79 21.96 10.41 -9.55
C GLY A 79 21.33 11.31 -8.49
N THR A 80 20.05 11.15 -8.14
CA THR A 80 19.39 11.94 -7.08
C THR A 80 19.89 11.58 -5.69
N LEU A 81 20.15 10.29 -5.45
CA LEU A 81 20.50 9.75 -4.13
C LEU A 81 21.80 8.94 -4.24
N THR A 82 22.68 9.16 -3.28
CA THR A 82 23.91 8.36 -3.06
C THR A 82 23.95 7.78 -1.65
N ALA A 83 23.18 8.34 -0.70
CA ALA A 83 23.08 7.84 0.66
C ALA A 83 21.69 8.18 1.28
N PRO A 84 21.15 7.36 2.21
CA PRO A 84 19.83 7.59 2.81
C PRO A 84 19.69 8.90 3.59
N GLU A 85 20.77 9.45 4.14
CA GLU A 85 20.73 10.66 4.98
C GLU A 85 20.25 11.89 4.19
N GLN A 86 20.42 11.87 2.87
CA GLN A 86 19.98 12.92 1.95
C GLN A 86 18.46 13.08 1.94
N LEU A 87 17.69 12.06 2.33
CA LEU A 87 16.23 12.07 2.31
C LEU A 87 15.64 13.21 3.15
N ASN A 88 16.28 13.58 4.27
CA ASN A 88 15.85 14.67 5.13
C ASN A 88 15.86 16.06 4.45
N GLY A 89 16.58 16.21 3.32
CA GLY A 89 16.60 17.45 2.54
C GLY A 89 15.68 17.44 1.33
N LEU A 90 14.92 16.35 1.10
CA LEU A 90 14.16 16.16 -0.13
C LEU A 90 12.66 16.30 0.07
N ARG A 91 11.98 16.56 -1.05
CA ARG A 91 10.54 16.42 -1.19
C ARG A 91 10.23 15.02 -1.71
N ILE A 92 9.54 14.22 -0.91
CA ILE A 92 9.35 12.79 -1.19
C ILE A 92 7.87 12.46 -1.22
N GLY A 93 7.44 11.81 -2.30
CA GLY A 93 6.08 11.29 -2.44
C GLY A 93 5.90 9.96 -1.70
N ALA A 94 4.79 9.80 -1.00
CA ALA A 94 4.37 8.53 -0.41
C ALA A 94 2.86 8.34 -0.57
N ASP A 95 2.41 7.10 -0.62
CA ASP A 95 0.98 6.81 -0.66
C ASP A 95 0.39 6.98 0.75
N LYS A 96 -0.70 7.74 0.84
CA LYS A 96 -1.36 8.10 2.09
C LYS A 96 -1.86 6.86 2.83
N GLY A 97 -1.55 6.77 4.12
CA GLY A 97 -1.96 5.67 4.99
C GLY A 97 -1.10 4.40 4.87
N THR A 98 0.02 4.46 4.13
CA THR A 98 0.97 3.35 4.04
C THR A 98 2.00 3.35 5.17
N THR A 99 2.63 2.20 5.39
CA THR A 99 3.79 2.08 6.27
C THR A 99 4.99 2.88 5.74
N ASN A 100 5.10 3.08 4.42
CA ASN A 100 6.12 3.95 3.82
C ASN A 100 5.97 5.40 4.27
N GLU A 101 4.74 5.94 4.26
CA GLU A 101 4.48 7.28 4.80
C GLU A 101 4.86 7.38 6.29
N ILE A 102 4.43 6.40 7.09
CA ILE A 102 4.72 6.38 8.53
C ILE A 102 6.22 6.37 8.80
N VAL A 103 6.96 5.49 8.12
CA VAL A 103 8.42 5.37 8.26
C VAL A 103 9.10 6.66 7.81
N LEU A 104 8.69 7.26 6.69
CA LEU A 104 9.25 8.53 6.25
C LEU A 104 9.09 9.63 7.30
N ARG A 105 7.88 9.78 7.85
CA ARG A 105 7.61 10.82 8.84
C ARG A 105 8.36 10.60 10.16
N ARG A 106 8.57 9.35 10.54
CA ARG A 106 9.27 8.96 11.78
C ARG A 106 10.78 9.12 11.64
N ASP A 107 11.36 8.55 10.59
CA ASP A 107 12.82 8.39 10.48
C ASP A 107 13.48 9.55 9.71
N PHE A 108 12.71 10.25 8.86
CA PHE A 108 13.16 11.41 8.10
C PHE A 108 12.27 12.64 8.36
N PRO A 109 12.16 13.10 9.62
CA PRO A 109 11.19 14.14 10.01
C PRO A 109 11.43 15.51 9.36
N LYS A 110 12.62 15.74 8.76
CA LYS A 110 12.93 16.98 8.04
C LYS A 110 12.55 16.92 6.55
N ALA A 111 12.29 15.72 6.02
CA ALA A 111 11.86 15.56 4.64
C ALA A 111 10.49 16.22 4.42
N THR A 112 10.30 16.84 3.27
CA THR A 112 8.97 17.33 2.86
C THR A 112 8.16 16.18 2.29
N VAL A 113 7.37 15.52 3.14
CA VAL A 113 6.53 14.38 2.75
C VAL A 113 5.26 14.86 2.04
N VAL A 114 5.06 14.41 0.80
CA VAL A 114 3.84 14.65 0.01
C VAL A 114 3.04 13.35 -0.03
N ALA A 115 1.90 13.33 0.65
CA ALA A 115 1.01 12.18 0.66
C ALA A 115 0.09 12.22 -0.57
N PHE A 116 0.08 11.16 -1.37
CA PHE A 116 -0.80 10.98 -2.52
C PHE A 116 -1.88 9.95 -2.20
N ASP A 117 -3.07 10.13 -2.77
CA ASP A 117 -4.18 9.19 -2.51
C ASP A 117 -3.94 7.80 -3.12
N ASP A 118 -3.07 7.69 -4.13
CA ASP A 118 -2.73 6.43 -4.79
C ASP A 118 -1.39 6.51 -5.54
N THR A 119 -0.75 5.36 -5.76
CA THR A 119 0.58 5.23 -6.35
C THR A 119 0.70 5.87 -7.75
N PRO A 120 -0.29 5.78 -8.66
CA PRO A 120 -0.19 6.43 -9.98
C PRO A 120 0.02 7.95 -9.90
N PHE A 121 -0.54 8.62 -8.88
CA PHE A 121 -0.32 10.05 -8.69
C PHE A 121 1.10 10.35 -8.20
N ALA A 122 1.65 9.52 -7.30
CA ALA A 122 3.05 9.63 -6.89
C ALA A 122 4.00 9.43 -8.07
N PHE A 123 3.74 8.45 -8.94
CA PHE A 123 4.50 8.24 -10.17
C PHE A 123 4.36 9.39 -11.18
N ALA A 124 3.18 9.98 -11.32
CA ALA A 124 2.99 11.15 -12.16
C ALA A 124 3.79 12.35 -11.64
N ALA A 125 3.77 12.58 -10.33
CA ALA A 125 4.55 13.64 -9.69
C ALA A 125 6.06 13.43 -9.82
N LEU A 126 6.56 12.20 -9.71
CA LEU A 126 7.99 11.89 -9.87
C LEU A 126 8.50 12.09 -11.30
N ARG A 127 7.63 11.89 -12.31
CA ARG A 127 8.00 12.05 -13.73
C ARG A 127 8.20 13.52 -14.11
N ASN A 128 7.38 14.40 -13.55
CA ASN A 128 7.43 15.84 -13.80
C ASN A 128 8.54 16.52 -12.97
#